data_AF-A0A5N5LVI3-F1
#
_entry.id   AF-A0A5N5LVI3-F1
#
_cell.length_a   1.000
_cell.length_b   1.000
_cell.length_c   1.000
_cell.angle_alpha   90.00
_cell.angle_beta   90.00
_cell.angle_gamma   90.00
#
_symmetry.space_group_name_H-M   'P 1'
#
loop_
_entity.id
_entity.type
_entity.pdbx_description
1 polymer ?
#
loop_
_entity_poly.entity_id
_entity_poly.type
_entity_poly.pdbx_seq_one_letter_code
_entity_poly.pdbx_strand_id
1 'polypeptide(L)'
;MGRSGTRVRGLMSYGHVFLHGKCRTYFCSRTKRHRISRPERTRSSTLLEHRETTPLSRPYRIQLLLPKPLSHGWVSSKPMDGITKAGVGFYTGQFDLDLLAGYDIPLSFVFMNDTVTPSNHCCQLYVNGYQFGKYVSNIGPQTSYPVPEGILNHHGTNYVALSLLALDGAGVKVADLKLVADTVVQTSYPSPALSPQTVWSPRKGAY
;
A
#
# COMPACT_ATOMS: atom_id res chain seq x y z
N MET A 1 41.29 24.01 25.64
CA MET A 1 41.03 24.93 24.51
C MET A 1 41.24 24.17 23.21
N GLY A 2 40.27 24.22 22.27
CA GLY A 2 40.48 23.91 20.85
C GLY A 2 40.00 22.53 20.35
N ARG A 3 38.81 22.51 19.74
CA ARG A 3 38.23 21.42 18.91
C ARG A 3 38.90 21.35 17.53
N SER A 4 38.89 20.17 16.90
CA SER A 4 38.62 19.92 15.45
C SER A 4 39.06 18.48 15.13
N GLY A 5 38.31 17.58 14.49
CA GLY A 5 37.12 17.69 13.64
C GLY A 5 37.18 16.53 12.64
N THR A 6 36.69 15.36 13.01
CA THR A 6 36.65 14.17 12.14
C THR A 6 35.60 14.38 11.04
N ARG A 7 36.05 14.54 9.80
CA ARG A 7 35.22 14.74 8.61
C ARG A 7 34.62 13.39 8.18
N VAL A 8 33.35 13.14 8.48
CA VAL A 8 32.59 12.02 7.88
C VAL A 8 31.83 12.56 6.68
N ARG A 9 32.30 12.24 5.47
CA ARG A 9 31.53 12.40 4.23
C ARG A 9 30.67 11.14 4.06
N GLY A 10 29.39 11.24 4.41
CA GLY A 10 28.38 10.24 4.06
C GLY A 10 27.60 10.72 2.85
N LEU A 11 27.92 10.20 1.67
CA LEU A 11 27.08 10.32 0.48
C LEU A 11 25.90 9.34 0.67
N MET A 12 24.77 9.82 1.17
CA MET A 12 23.56 9.00 1.28
C MET A 12 22.88 8.94 -0.10
N SER A 13 23.01 7.78 -0.74
CA SER A 13 22.33 7.44 -1.98
C SER A 13 20.82 7.35 -1.73
N TYR A 14 20.05 8.06 -2.55
CA TYR A 14 18.59 7.99 -2.62
C TYR A 14 18.13 6.53 -2.80
N GLY A 15 17.39 6.01 -1.81
CA GLY A 15 16.86 4.66 -1.82
C GLY A 15 15.40 4.67 -2.27
N HIS A 16 15.14 4.25 -3.50
CA HIS A 16 13.79 3.84 -3.91
C HIS A 16 13.43 2.53 -3.19
N VAL A 17 12.38 2.54 -2.36
CA VAL A 17 11.77 1.30 -1.86
C VAL A 17 10.88 0.74 -2.97
N PHE A 18 11.42 -0.18 -3.76
CA PHE A 18 10.65 -0.88 -4.79
C PHE A 18 9.80 -1.99 -4.17
N LEU A 19 8.49 -1.96 -4.41
CA LEU A 19 7.58 -3.07 -4.12
C LEU A 19 7.75 -4.19 -5.17
N HIS A 20 8.83 -4.96 -5.10
CA HIS A 20 9.00 -6.20 -5.87
C HIS A 20 8.86 -7.42 -4.94
N GLY A 21 7.72 -8.13 -5.00
CA GLY A 21 7.48 -9.35 -4.21
C GLY A 21 7.14 -10.57 -5.08
N LYS A 22 7.84 -11.70 -4.86
CA LYS A 22 7.69 -13.01 -5.54
C LYS A 22 6.66 -13.93 -4.86
N CYS A 23 5.99 -14.76 -5.69
CA CYS A 23 4.99 -15.78 -5.35
C CYS A 23 5.52 -16.99 -4.54
N ARG A 24 4.67 -17.57 -3.70
CA ARG A 24 4.72 -18.98 -3.28
C ARG A 24 3.49 -19.71 -3.79
N THR A 25 3.68 -20.63 -4.73
CA THR A 25 2.70 -21.61 -5.20
C THR A 25 2.74 -22.81 -4.25
N TYR A 26 1.62 -23.23 -3.67
CA TYR A 26 1.51 -24.53 -3.01
C TYR A 26 0.99 -25.55 -4.02
N PHE A 27 1.82 -26.54 -4.38
CA PHE A 27 1.39 -27.77 -5.02
C PHE A 27 1.94 -28.93 -4.19
N CYS A 28 1.06 -29.79 -3.68
CA CYS A 28 1.41 -30.95 -2.88
C CYS A 28 1.61 -32.16 -3.81
N SER A 29 2.85 -32.64 -3.97
CA SER A 29 3.15 -34.06 -4.19
C SER A 29 4.59 -34.39 -3.76
N ARG A 30 4.81 -35.64 -3.38
CA ARG A 30 5.86 -36.17 -2.50
C ARG A 30 7.26 -36.33 -3.16
N THR A 31 8.26 -36.32 -2.28
CA THR A 31 9.55 -37.06 -2.24
C THR A 31 10.91 -36.42 -2.61
N LYS A 32 11.84 -36.72 -1.68
CA LYS A 32 13.31 -36.70 -1.58
C LYS A 32 14.05 -35.43 -1.15
N ARG A 33 14.92 -35.68 -0.17
CA ARG A 33 15.71 -34.76 0.67
C ARG A 33 16.92 -34.22 -0.10
N HIS A 34 17.33 -32.99 0.21
CA HIS A 34 18.73 -32.68 0.50
C HIS A 34 18.81 -31.49 1.48
N ARG A 35 19.69 -31.63 2.47
CA ARG A 35 20.08 -30.63 3.48
C ARG A 35 21.21 -29.78 2.89
N ILE A 36 21.19 -28.45 3.09
CA ILE A 36 22.36 -27.58 3.39
C ILE A 36 21.92 -26.10 3.60
N SER A 37 22.37 -25.55 4.73
CA SER A 37 22.61 -24.15 5.20
C SER A 37 21.58 -23.00 5.07
N ARG A 38 21.31 -22.35 6.21
CA ARG A 38 20.76 -20.99 6.38
C ARG A 38 21.71 -19.91 5.80
N PRO A 39 21.18 -18.74 5.41
CA PRO A 39 21.18 -17.61 6.35
C PRO A 39 19.82 -16.90 6.47
N GLU A 40 19.57 -16.36 7.67
CA GLU A 40 18.46 -15.46 8.00
C GLU A 40 18.52 -14.19 7.13
N ARG A 41 17.41 -13.83 6.46
CA ARG A 41 17.15 -12.47 6.00
C ARG A 41 15.65 -12.23 5.79
N THR A 42 15.21 -11.12 6.36
CA THR A 42 13.91 -10.44 6.37
C THR A 42 12.93 -10.85 5.28
N ARG A 43 11.76 -11.37 5.67
CA ARG A 43 10.62 -11.64 4.79
C ARG A 43 9.64 -10.47 4.88
N SER A 44 9.53 -9.67 3.81
CA SER A 44 8.38 -8.79 3.59
C SER A 44 7.62 -9.33 2.38
N SER A 45 6.35 -9.68 2.58
CA SER A 45 5.47 -10.16 1.52
C SER A 45 4.09 -9.51 1.68
N THR A 46 3.79 -8.55 0.79
CA THR A 46 2.46 -7.95 0.68
C THR A 46 1.78 -8.53 -0.55
N LEU A 47 0.65 -9.18 -0.32
CA LEU A 47 -0.21 -9.78 -1.33
C LEU A 47 -1.56 -9.04 -1.23
N LEU A 48 -2.01 -8.45 -2.33
CA LEU A 48 -3.32 -7.79 -2.39
C LEU A 48 -4.35 -8.81 -2.90
N GLU A 49 -5.50 -8.86 -2.25
CA GLU A 49 -6.64 -9.68 -2.65
C GLU A 49 -7.71 -8.78 -3.28
N HIS A 50 -8.47 -9.32 -4.23
CA HIS A 50 -9.44 -8.59 -5.05
C HIS A 50 -10.76 -9.34 -5.20
N ARG A 51 -11.84 -8.58 -5.34
CA ARG A 51 -13.16 -9.07 -5.77
C ARG A 51 -13.78 -8.07 -6.75
N GLU A 52 -14.14 -8.52 -7.95
CA GLU A 52 -14.93 -7.72 -8.89
C GLU A 52 -16.36 -7.54 -8.34
N THR A 53 -16.84 -6.30 -8.22
CA THR A 53 -18.22 -6.02 -7.77
C THR A 53 -18.86 -4.85 -8.54
N THR A 54 -20.18 -4.95 -8.80
CA THR A 54 -21.03 -3.90 -9.39
C THR A 54 -21.72 -3.02 -8.32
N PRO A 55 -22.23 -1.82 -8.69
CA PRO A 55 -21.57 -0.53 -8.51
C PRO A 55 -21.60 0.03 -7.07
N LEU A 56 -20.47 0.64 -6.68
CA LEU A 56 -20.20 1.70 -5.69
C LEU A 56 -20.71 1.62 -4.25
N SER A 57 -21.67 0.77 -3.89
CA SER A 57 -22.26 0.77 -2.53
C SER A 57 -21.75 -0.32 -1.60
N ARG A 58 -21.24 -1.42 -2.14
CA ARG A 58 -21.00 -2.65 -1.35
C ARG A 58 -19.79 -2.54 -0.41
N PRO A 59 -18.54 -2.30 -0.87
CA PRO A 59 -17.36 -2.43 0.00
C PRO A 59 -17.30 -1.41 1.14
N TYR A 60 -17.83 -0.20 0.93
CA TYR A 60 -17.94 0.82 1.97
C TYR A 60 -18.98 0.45 3.04
N ARG A 61 -20.15 -0.07 2.62
CA ARG A 61 -21.25 -0.43 3.52
C ARG A 61 -20.92 -1.61 4.43
N ILE A 62 -20.09 -2.54 3.94
CA ILE A 62 -19.48 -3.60 4.75
C ILE A 62 -18.09 -3.24 5.31
N GLN A 63 -17.64 -1.98 5.15
CA GLN A 63 -16.40 -1.43 5.70
C GLN A 63 -15.09 -2.15 5.38
N LEU A 64 -14.96 -2.78 4.21
CA LEU A 64 -13.76 -3.53 3.82
C LEU A 64 -12.47 -2.68 3.70
N LEU A 65 -12.60 -1.36 3.82
CA LEU A 65 -11.49 -0.41 3.93
C LEU A 65 -10.77 -0.44 5.28
N LEU A 66 -11.38 -1.03 6.32
CA LEU A 66 -10.82 -1.08 7.67
C LEU A 66 -9.68 -2.12 7.78
N PRO A 67 -8.75 -1.94 8.74
CA PRO A 67 -7.74 -2.95 9.08
C PRO A 67 -8.30 -4.36 9.25
N LYS A 68 -7.53 -5.36 8.77
CA LYS A 68 -7.89 -6.80 8.79
C LYS A 68 -9.27 -7.11 8.19
N PRO A 69 -9.54 -6.73 6.92
CA PRO A 69 -10.81 -7.03 6.28
C PRO A 69 -11.00 -8.54 6.11
N LEU A 70 -12.25 -9.01 6.07
CA LEU A 70 -12.52 -10.38 5.63
C LEU A 70 -12.18 -10.52 4.16
N SER A 71 -11.11 -11.27 3.90
CA SER A 71 -10.67 -11.58 2.55
C SER A 71 -10.87 -13.03 2.15
N HIS A 72 -11.52 -13.84 3.00
CA HIS A 72 -11.84 -15.22 2.66
C HIS A 72 -12.68 -15.30 1.38
N GLY A 73 -12.17 -16.03 0.38
CA GLY A 73 -12.81 -16.16 -0.95
C GLY A 73 -12.50 -15.04 -1.94
N TRP A 74 -11.58 -14.11 -1.61
CA TRP A 74 -11.10 -13.12 -2.57
C TRP A 74 -10.00 -13.73 -3.44
N VAL A 75 -9.88 -13.20 -4.66
CA VAL A 75 -8.87 -13.64 -5.63
C VAL A 75 -7.61 -12.80 -5.44
N SER A 76 -6.45 -13.43 -5.30
CA SER A 76 -5.17 -12.71 -5.29
C SER A 76 -4.95 -11.97 -6.62
N SER A 77 -4.96 -10.64 -6.63
CA SER A 77 -4.59 -9.82 -7.79
C SER A 77 -4.16 -8.42 -7.39
N LYS A 78 -3.50 -7.71 -8.29
CA LYS A 78 -2.97 -6.37 -8.04
C LYS A 78 -3.80 -5.31 -8.77
N PRO A 79 -3.85 -4.07 -8.27
CA PRO A 79 -4.47 -2.95 -9.00
C PRO A 79 -3.88 -2.72 -10.40
N MET A 80 -2.65 -3.19 -10.61
CA MET A 80 -1.89 -3.13 -11.85
C MET A 80 -2.31 -4.21 -12.85
N ASP A 81 -2.96 -5.28 -12.38
CA ASP A 81 -3.64 -6.24 -13.24
C ASP A 81 -4.98 -5.65 -13.71
N GLY A 82 -5.62 -4.84 -12.87
CA GLY A 82 -6.79 -4.04 -13.20
C GLY A 82 -8.09 -4.84 -13.30
N ILE A 83 -9.10 -4.20 -13.90
CA ILE A 83 -10.38 -4.79 -14.25
C ILE A 83 -10.60 -4.69 -15.77
N THR A 84 -11.24 -5.68 -16.36
CA THR A 84 -11.36 -5.80 -17.84
C THR A 84 -12.63 -5.19 -18.42
N LYS A 85 -13.52 -4.66 -17.56
CA LYS A 85 -14.82 -4.08 -17.93
C LYS A 85 -15.10 -2.86 -17.06
N ALA A 86 -16.05 -2.03 -17.49
CA ALA A 86 -16.60 -0.98 -16.65
C ALA A 86 -17.13 -1.55 -15.32
N GLY A 87 -16.79 -0.92 -14.20
CA GLY A 87 -17.14 -1.43 -12.89
C GLY A 87 -16.22 -0.96 -11.77
N VAL A 88 -16.37 -1.56 -10.59
CA VAL A 88 -15.56 -1.27 -9.40
C VAL A 88 -14.76 -2.50 -9.00
N GLY A 89 -13.44 -2.38 -9.06
CA GLY A 89 -12.51 -3.28 -8.40
C GLY A 89 -12.21 -2.79 -6.99
N PHE A 90 -12.10 -3.70 -6.03
CA PHE A 90 -11.69 -3.36 -4.67
C PHE A 90 -10.51 -4.24 -4.25
N TYR A 91 -9.41 -3.61 -3.87
CA TYR A 91 -8.15 -4.25 -3.53
C TYR A 91 -7.81 -3.94 -2.07
N THR A 92 -7.33 -4.94 -1.33
CA THR A 92 -6.85 -4.78 0.05
C THR A 92 -5.53 -5.49 0.22
N GLY A 93 -4.65 -4.96 1.06
CA GLY A 93 -3.39 -5.61 1.38
C GLY A 93 -2.72 -5.01 2.60
N GLN A 94 -1.63 -5.65 3.01
CA GLN A 94 -0.94 -5.33 4.25
C GLN A 94 0.56 -5.24 4.05
N PHE A 95 1.22 -4.31 4.70
CA PHE A 95 2.68 -4.17 4.67
C PHE A 95 3.19 -3.72 6.04
N ASP A 96 4.41 -4.14 6.36
CA ASP A 96 5.06 -3.75 7.60
C ASP A 96 6.08 -2.63 7.33
N LEU A 97 6.14 -1.66 8.25
CA LEU A 97 7.19 -0.65 8.29
C LEU A 97 8.04 -0.83 9.54
N ASP A 98 9.34 -0.58 9.40
CA ASP A 98 10.30 -0.54 10.49
C ASP A 98 11.32 0.57 10.18
N LEU A 99 10.89 1.81 10.35
CA LEU A 99 11.68 2.99 10.01
C LEU A 99 12.69 3.35 11.11
N LEU A 100 13.61 4.28 10.84
CA LEU A 100 14.60 4.71 11.83
C LEU A 100 13.96 5.63 12.87
N ALA A 101 14.11 5.31 14.16
CA ALA A 101 13.69 6.18 15.25
C ALA A 101 14.54 7.47 15.32
N GLY A 102 13.93 8.57 15.77
CA GLY A 102 14.58 9.89 15.85
C GLY A 102 14.68 10.64 14.51
N TYR A 103 13.97 10.15 13.49
CA TYR A 103 13.84 10.80 12.19
C TYR A 103 12.37 11.04 11.87
N ASP A 104 12.07 12.21 11.31
CA ASP A 104 10.83 12.49 10.61
C ASP A 104 11.01 12.03 9.16
N ILE A 105 10.19 11.07 8.75
CA ILE A 105 10.24 10.44 7.43
C ILE A 105 8.85 10.58 6.81
N PRO A 106 8.59 11.67 6.08
CA PRO A 106 7.30 11.84 5.41
C PRO A 106 7.13 10.78 4.34
N LEU A 107 6.00 10.09 4.37
CA LEU A 107 5.64 9.03 3.43
C LEU A 107 4.46 9.46 2.56
N SER A 108 4.59 9.21 1.25
CA SER A 108 3.58 9.57 0.26
C SER A 108 3.24 8.37 -0.62
N PHE A 109 1.95 8.16 -0.86
CA PHE A 109 1.47 7.22 -1.89
C PHE A 109 1.44 7.94 -3.24
N VAL A 110 2.20 7.44 -4.21
CA VAL A 110 2.35 8.06 -5.52
C VAL A 110 1.74 7.16 -6.59
N PHE A 111 0.72 7.67 -7.27
CA PHE A 111 0.17 7.08 -8.49
C PHE A 111 0.99 7.53 -9.70
N MET A 112 1.43 6.58 -10.52
CA MET A 112 1.97 6.93 -11.84
C MET A 112 0.83 7.23 -12.79
N ASN A 113 0.88 8.39 -13.42
CA ASN A 113 -0.02 8.74 -14.50
C ASN A 113 0.63 8.35 -15.84
N ASP A 114 0.06 7.35 -16.52
CA ASP A 114 0.50 7.01 -17.86
C ASP A 114 -0.17 7.94 -18.87
N THR A 115 0.61 8.86 -19.42
CA THR A 115 0.15 9.83 -20.41
C THR A 115 0.08 9.25 -21.83
N VAL A 116 0.65 8.05 -22.05
CA VAL A 116 0.69 7.39 -23.37
C VAL A 116 -0.64 6.71 -23.68
N THR A 117 -1.29 6.14 -22.66
CA THR A 117 -2.65 5.58 -22.78
C THR A 117 -3.56 6.20 -21.71
N PRO A 118 -4.13 7.39 -21.97
CA PRO A 118 -5.08 8.01 -21.05
C PRO A 118 -6.27 7.06 -20.86
N SER A 119 -6.55 6.73 -19.60
CA SER A 119 -7.66 5.86 -19.21
C SER A 119 -8.55 6.61 -18.24
N ASN A 120 -9.87 6.55 -18.38
CA ASN A 120 -10.77 7.26 -17.48
C ASN A 120 -11.10 6.38 -16.26
N HIS A 121 -10.46 6.69 -15.15
CA HIS A 121 -10.69 5.98 -13.90
C HIS A 121 -10.56 6.86 -12.67
N CYS A 122 -11.22 6.42 -11.61
CA CYS A 122 -11.12 7.04 -10.30
C CYS A 122 -10.65 6.01 -9.29
N CYS A 123 -9.68 6.36 -8.45
CA CYS A 123 -9.27 5.55 -7.32
C CYS A 123 -9.56 6.27 -6.00
N GLN A 124 -9.95 5.52 -4.97
CA GLN A 124 -9.93 6.04 -3.60
C GLN A 124 -8.95 5.22 -2.77
N LEU A 125 -7.97 5.92 -2.18
CA LEU A 125 -6.93 5.35 -1.34
C LEU A 125 -7.38 5.40 0.13
N TYR A 126 -7.28 4.25 0.79
CA TYR A 126 -7.51 4.10 2.22
C TYR A 126 -6.27 3.53 2.89
N VAL A 127 -5.89 4.12 4.02
CA VAL A 127 -4.76 3.68 4.84
C VAL A 127 -5.26 3.51 6.26
N ASN A 128 -5.13 2.29 6.79
CA ASN A 128 -5.60 1.89 8.12
C ASN A 128 -7.06 2.30 8.40
N GLY A 129 -7.92 2.28 7.38
CA GLY A 129 -9.33 2.64 7.49
C GLY A 129 -9.66 4.12 7.24
N TYR A 130 -8.66 4.98 7.09
CA TYR A 130 -8.84 6.39 6.77
C TYR A 130 -8.73 6.64 5.28
N GLN A 131 -9.65 7.42 4.71
CA GLN A 131 -9.57 7.82 3.31
C GLN A 131 -8.58 8.99 3.17
N PHE A 132 -7.51 8.78 2.41
CA PHE A 132 -6.40 9.74 2.29
C PHE A 132 -6.22 10.32 0.89
N GLY A 133 -6.86 9.72 -0.11
CA GLY A 133 -6.72 10.21 -1.49
C GLY A 133 -7.88 9.82 -2.37
N LYS A 134 -8.24 10.74 -3.27
CA LYS A 134 -9.07 10.44 -4.43
C LYS A 134 -8.26 10.83 -5.66
N TYR A 135 -7.85 9.83 -6.43
CA TYR A 135 -7.13 9.99 -7.68
C TYR A 135 -8.13 9.91 -8.83
N VAL A 136 -8.07 10.88 -9.74
CA VAL A 136 -8.93 10.92 -10.93
C VAL A 136 -8.03 11.17 -12.12
N SER A 137 -7.81 10.13 -12.92
CA SER A 137 -6.77 10.10 -13.97
C SER A 137 -6.98 11.16 -15.06
N ASN A 138 -8.24 11.44 -15.40
CA ASN A 138 -8.62 12.36 -16.48
C ASN A 138 -8.82 13.83 -16.04
N ILE A 139 -8.71 14.12 -14.73
CA ILE A 139 -8.83 15.48 -14.20
C ILE A 139 -7.48 15.96 -13.64
N GLY A 140 -6.81 15.14 -12.82
CA GLY A 140 -5.55 15.53 -12.18
C GLY A 140 -5.68 16.79 -11.29
N PRO A 141 -4.57 17.45 -10.90
CA PRO A 141 -3.16 17.12 -11.17
C PRO A 141 -2.51 16.23 -10.10
N GLN A 142 -3.19 15.98 -8.98
CA GLN A 142 -2.59 15.34 -7.83
C GLN A 142 -2.31 13.85 -8.09
N THR A 143 -1.04 13.47 -7.99
CA THR A 143 -0.56 12.08 -8.09
C THR A 143 0.11 11.59 -6.80
N SER A 144 0.53 12.50 -5.92
CA SER A 144 1.16 12.20 -4.64
C SER A 144 0.20 12.51 -3.48
N TYR A 145 0.04 11.54 -2.58
CA TYR A 145 -0.86 11.59 -1.43
C TYR A 145 -0.04 11.35 -0.16
N PRO A 146 0.41 12.41 0.55
CA PRO A 146 1.14 12.28 1.80
C PRO A 146 0.25 11.72 2.89
N VAL A 147 0.78 10.78 3.68
CA VAL A 147 0.08 10.17 4.82
C VAL A 147 1.00 10.30 6.04
N PRO A 148 0.56 10.98 7.11
CA PRO A 148 1.41 11.26 8.25
C PRO A 148 1.66 10.03 9.12
N GLU A 149 2.77 10.07 9.85
CA GLU A 149 3.01 9.17 10.99
C GLU A 149 1.87 9.29 12.01
N GLY A 150 1.51 8.18 12.64
CA GLY A 150 0.36 8.08 13.54
C GLY A 150 -0.88 7.54 12.82
N ILE A 151 -1.11 7.93 11.57
CA ILE A 151 -2.01 7.18 10.69
C ILE A 151 -1.27 5.98 10.14
N LEU A 152 -0.08 6.20 9.57
CA LEU A 152 0.85 5.12 9.29
C LEU A 152 1.53 4.69 10.60
N ASN A 153 1.59 3.39 10.80
CA ASN A 153 2.41 2.77 11.82
C ASN A 153 3.81 2.58 11.26
N HIS A 154 4.75 3.48 11.59
CA HIS A 154 6.14 3.41 11.14
C HIS A 154 6.94 2.23 11.71
N HIS A 155 6.42 1.56 12.73
CA HIS A 155 7.04 0.42 13.41
C HIS A 155 6.05 -0.74 13.59
N GLY A 156 5.37 -1.13 12.51
CA GLY A 156 4.46 -2.26 12.53
C GLY A 156 3.62 -2.39 11.27
N THR A 157 2.53 -3.16 11.40
CA THR A 157 1.66 -3.50 10.28
C THR A 157 0.71 -2.37 9.92
N ASN A 158 0.61 -2.13 8.62
CA ASN A 158 -0.32 -1.21 7.99
C ASN A 158 -1.21 -1.95 6.99
N TYR A 159 -2.43 -1.48 6.84
CA TYR A 159 -3.42 -1.96 5.89
C TYR A 159 -3.70 -0.87 4.87
N VAL A 160 -3.66 -1.23 3.59
CA VAL A 160 -4.05 -0.36 2.49
C VAL A 160 -5.24 -0.98 1.77
N ALA A 161 -6.22 -0.14 1.42
CA ALA A 161 -7.29 -0.51 0.53
C ALA A 161 -7.42 0.50 -0.60
N LEU A 162 -7.78 0.02 -1.78
CA LEU A 162 -7.95 0.81 -2.97
C LEU A 162 -9.26 0.42 -3.66
N SER A 163 -10.16 1.38 -3.84
CA SER A 163 -11.25 1.22 -4.80
C SER A 163 -10.77 1.73 -6.16
N LEU A 164 -11.04 0.97 -7.22
CA LEU A 164 -10.74 1.31 -8.61
C LEU A 164 -12.04 1.32 -9.40
N LEU A 165 -12.46 2.49 -9.86
CA LEU A 165 -13.63 2.66 -10.70
C LEU A 165 -13.19 2.85 -12.15
N ALA A 166 -13.45 1.85 -13.00
CA ALA A 166 -13.35 2.01 -14.45
C ALA A 166 -14.61 2.71 -14.97
N LEU A 167 -14.41 3.85 -15.65
CA LEU A 167 -15.50 4.62 -16.26
C LEU A 167 -15.80 4.12 -17.68
N ASP A 168 -14.79 3.54 -18.35
CA ASP A 168 -14.89 3.08 -19.73
C ASP A 168 -15.18 1.57 -19.82
N GLY A 169 -15.83 1.15 -20.93
CA GLY A 169 -16.22 -0.24 -21.18
C GLY A 169 -15.06 -1.23 -21.32
N ALA A 170 -13.88 -0.76 -21.70
CA ALA A 170 -12.68 -1.57 -21.91
C ALA A 170 -11.96 -1.96 -20.60
N GLY A 171 -12.45 -1.49 -19.45
CA GLY A 171 -11.80 -1.67 -18.17
C GLY A 171 -10.59 -0.75 -17.99
N VAL A 172 -9.89 -0.93 -16.87
CA VAL A 172 -8.73 -0.10 -16.51
C VAL A 172 -7.80 -0.81 -15.55
N LYS A 173 -6.53 -0.42 -15.58
CA LYS A 173 -5.52 -0.80 -14.59
C LYS A 173 -4.80 0.43 -14.08
N VAL A 174 -4.32 0.38 -12.85
CA VAL A 174 -3.42 1.39 -12.31
C VAL A 174 -2.04 1.17 -12.91
N ALA A 175 -1.41 2.21 -13.46
CA ALA A 175 -0.09 2.07 -14.08
C ALA A 175 0.98 1.68 -13.04
N ASP A 176 1.02 2.41 -11.93
CA ASP A 176 1.84 2.07 -10.77
C ASP A 176 1.31 2.78 -9.51
N LEU A 177 1.58 2.21 -8.35
CA LEU A 177 1.28 2.78 -7.04
C LEU A 177 2.42 2.43 -6.08
N LYS A 178 3.11 3.46 -5.60
CA LYS A 178 4.30 3.33 -4.76
C LYS A 178 4.14 4.06 -3.44
N LEU A 179 4.77 3.54 -2.40
CA LEU A 179 5.02 4.28 -1.17
C LEU A 179 6.44 4.86 -1.27
N VAL A 180 6.54 6.18 -1.24
CA VAL A 180 7.80 6.91 -1.42
C VAL A 180 8.09 7.69 -0.14
N ALA A 181 9.33 7.62 0.32
CA ALA A 181 9.82 8.48 1.38
C ALA A 181 10.36 9.78 0.76
N ASP A 182 9.92 10.90 1.31
CA ASP A 182 10.45 12.22 0.99
C ASP A 182 11.73 12.48 1.81
N THR A 183 12.13 13.75 1.95
CA THR A 183 13.33 14.13 2.69
C THR A 183 13.28 13.64 4.13
N VAL A 184 14.25 12.79 4.48
CA VAL A 184 14.43 12.28 5.83
C VAL A 184 15.14 13.33 6.69
N VAL A 185 14.50 13.74 7.79
CA VAL A 185 15.01 14.80 8.66
C VAL A 185 15.24 14.25 10.07
N GLN A 186 16.44 14.40 10.61
CA GLN A 186 16.67 14.07 12.01
C GLN A 186 15.87 15.03 12.90
N THR A 187 15.08 14.49 13.82
CA THR A 187 14.14 15.28 14.63
C THR A 187 14.30 15.01 16.11
N SER A 188 14.06 16.03 16.92
CA SER A 188 13.86 15.88 18.37
C SER A 188 12.39 15.69 18.75
N TYR A 189 11.50 15.72 17.76
CA TYR A 189 10.08 15.48 17.96
C TYR A 189 9.86 14.03 18.42
N PRO A 190 9.10 13.78 19.50
CA PRO A 190 8.77 12.42 19.90
C PRO A 190 7.85 11.77 18.87
N SER A 191 8.02 10.47 18.62
CA SER A 191 7.13 9.74 17.69
C SER A 191 5.66 9.92 18.11
N PRO A 192 4.77 10.34 17.18
CA PRO A 192 3.37 10.54 17.49
C PRO A 192 2.68 9.22 17.81
N ALA A 193 1.69 9.26 18.70
CA ALA A 193 0.86 8.10 19.00
C ALA A 193 0.02 7.70 17.78
N LEU A 194 -0.30 6.41 17.66
CA LEU A 194 -1.21 5.93 16.62
C LEU A 194 -2.61 6.51 16.81
N SER A 195 -3.20 6.97 15.71
CA SER A 195 -4.60 7.36 15.68
C SER A 195 -5.51 6.14 15.93
N PRO A 196 -6.75 6.32 16.43
CA PRO A 196 -7.66 5.21 16.67
C PRO A 196 -8.01 4.45 15.38
N GLN A 197 -7.46 3.24 15.23
CA GLN A 197 -7.68 2.39 14.06
C GLN A 197 -8.67 1.28 14.38
N THR A 198 -9.93 1.47 14.00
CA THR A 198 -10.99 0.47 14.21
C THR A 198 -10.77 -0.73 13.29
N VAL A 199 -10.54 -1.90 13.86
CA VAL A 199 -10.44 -3.15 13.11
C VAL A 199 -11.80 -3.52 12.52
N TRP A 200 -11.79 -4.14 11.33
CA TRP A 200 -13.00 -4.62 10.69
C TRP A 200 -13.80 -5.57 11.60
N SER A 201 -15.12 -5.41 11.60
CA SER A 201 -16.05 -6.34 12.24
C SER A 201 -17.33 -6.47 11.40
N PRO A 202 -18.01 -7.63 11.42
CA PRO A 202 -19.25 -7.81 10.67
C PRO A 202 -20.31 -6.80 11.12
N ARG A 203 -20.90 -6.06 10.18
CA ARG A 203 -22.00 -5.14 10.47
C ARG A 203 -23.36 -5.80 10.29
N LYS A 204 -24.17 -5.79 11.34
CA LYS A 204 -25.58 -6.21 11.28
C LYS A 204 -26.35 -5.32 10.30
N GLY A 205 -27.03 -5.91 9.32
CA GLY A 205 -27.88 -5.18 8.36
C GLY A 205 -27.17 -4.58 7.15
N ALA A 206 -25.88 -4.89 6.93
CA ALA A 206 -25.20 -4.54 5.68
C ALA A 206 -25.66 -5.46 4.53
N TYR A 207 -25.76 -4.90 3.32
CA TYR A 207 -26.15 -5.59 2.08
C TYR A 207 -25.29 -5.14 0.90
#